data_AF-A0A5E4UCA5-F1
#
_entry.id   AF-A0A5E4UCA5-F1
#
_cell.length_a   1.000
_cell.length_b   1.000
_cell.length_c   1.000
_cell.angle_alpha   90.00
_cell.angle_beta   90.00
_cell.angle_gamma   90.00
#
_symmetry.space_group_name_H-M   'P 1'
#
loop_
_entity.id
_entity.type
_entity.pdbx_description
1 polymer ?
#
loop_
_entity_poly.entity_id
_entity_poly.type
_entity_poly.pdbx_seq_one_letter_code
_entity_poly.pdbx_strand_id
1 'polypeptide(L)'
;MGHLIFATLTRLSGAFLMTWLAGCSEYQASTPGVSAAGQASERVGTPPSVAAQLAAAPREVETRMRPVAAAVAMSATPKVGQVVSGTYRWMADWPETHSVHQWEAASGPTRIRVVARAREMVPSAGLRGVRLRYCVKPVMGTGAARLMGHKTCSGWTTVEGAGAAGVAG
;
A
#
# COMPACT_ATOMS: atom_id res chain seq x y z
N MET A 1 -11.97 47.83 -18.67
CA MET A 1 -12.40 48.84 -17.69
C MET A 1 -13.66 48.31 -17.00
N GLY A 2 -13.55 48.00 -15.72
CA GLY A 2 -14.63 47.43 -14.90
C GLY A 2 -14.10 47.29 -13.47
N HIS A 3 -14.74 48.00 -12.55
CA HIS A 3 -14.22 48.46 -11.26
C HIS A 3 -13.88 47.37 -10.22
N LEU A 4 -12.89 47.73 -9.39
CA LEU A 4 -12.44 47.08 -8.16
C LEU A 4 -13.55 46.95 -7.11
N ILE A 5 -13.54 45.86 -6.33
CA ILE A 5 -13.98 45.88 -4.92
C ILE A 5 -12.89 45.22 -4.08
N PHE A 6 -12.24 46.05 -3.27
CA PHE A 6 -11.44 45.65 -2.12
C PHE A 6 -12.38 45.21 -1.00
N ALA A 7 -12.09 44.07 -0.36
CA ALA A 7 -12.54 43.78 0.99
C ALA A 7 -11.35 43.29 1.82
N THR A 8 -11.04 44.12 2.80
CA THR A 8 -9.90 44.08 3.71
C THR A 8 -10.21 43.22 4.93
N LEU A 9 -9.16 42.57 5.46
CA LEU A 9 -8.88 42.25 6.87
C LEU A 9 -9.94 41.50 7.71
N THR A 10 -9.53 40.34 8.26
CA THR A 10 -9.48 40.22 9.73
C THR A 10 -8.48 39.14 10.16
N ARG A 11 -7.53 39.57 11.01
CA ARG A 11 -6.70 38.76 11.89
C ARG A 11 -7.56 37.80 12.72
N LEU A 12 -7.15 36.55 12.83
CA LEU A 12 -7.48 35.70 13.98
C LEU A 12 -6.20 35.05 14.48
N SER A 13 -5.51 35.82 15.31
CA SER A 13 -4.52 35.33 16.26
C SER A 13 -5.24 34.45 17.28
N GLY A 14 -5.00 33.14 17.25
CA GLY A 14 -5.48 32.18 18.25
C GLY A 14 -4.30 31.72 19.10
N ALA A 15 -4.33 32.07 20.37
CA ALA A 15 -3.26 31.91 21.34
C ALA A 15 -2.83 30.44 21.56
N PHE A 16 -1.52 30.22 21.59
CA PHE A 16 -0.89 29.03 22.16
C PHE A 16 -1.12 29.02 23.68
N LEU A 17 -1.87 28.04 24.19
CA LEU A 17 -1.90 27.69 25.60
C LEU A 17 -1.08 26.41 25.78
N MET A 18 0.18 26.57 26.15
CA MET A 18 1.03 25.51 26.69
C MET A 18 0.72 25.35 28.17
N THR A 19 -0.15 24.40 28.52
CA THR A 19 -0.28 23.93 29.90
C THR A 19 0.76 22.85 30.17
N TRP A 20 1.88 23.28 30.74
CA TRP A 20 2.76 22.39 31.50
C TRP A 20 2.10 22.08 32.84
N LEU A 21 1.82 20.81 33.09
CA LEU A 21 1.63 20.30 34.45
C LEU A 21 2.79 19.35 34.74
N ALA A 22 3.70 19.85 35.56
CA ALA A 22 4.68 19.06 36.27
C ALA A 22 3.94 18.04 37.16
N GLY A 23 4.31 16.78 37.03
CA GLY A 23 3.76 15.68 37.81
C GLY A 23 4.79 14.56 37.93
N CYS A 24 5.92 14.88 38.57
CA CYS A 24 6.85 13.87 39.07
C CYS A 24 6.22 13.23 40.30
N SER A 25 5.41 12.19 40.12
CA SER A 25 5.05 11.31 41.23
C SER A 25 6.20 10.33 41.46
N GLU A 26 6.99 10.70 42.47
CA GLU A 26 7.75 9.86 43.39
C GLU A 26 7.62 8.33 43.26
N TYR A 27 8.78 7.71 43.18
CA TYR A 27 9.01 6.26 43.26
C TYR A 27 8.77 5.81 44.71
N GLN A 28 7.63 5.19 45.00
CA GLN A 28 7.40 4.57 46.30
C GLN A 28 8.01 3.15 46.30
N ALA A 29 9.16 3.01 46.95
CA ALA A 29 9.77 1.72 47.22
C ALA A 29 8.97 0.99 48.31
N SER A 30 8.23 -0.06 47.91
CA SER A 30 7.52 -0.93 48.86
C SER A 30 8.44 -2.09 49.28
N THR A 31 8.90 -2.03 50.53
CA THR A 31 9.52 -3.13 51.28
C THR A 31 8.55 -4.32 51.45
N PRO A 32 9.04 -5.57 51.56
CA PRO A 32 8.18 -6.73 51.74
C PRO A 32 7.72 -6.85 53.20
N GLY A 33 6.41 -6.73 53.43
CA GLY A 33 5.75 -7.05 54.70
C GLY A 33 4.96 -8.34 54.59
N VAL A 34 5.23 -9.28 55.50
CA VAL A 34 4.67 -10.64 55.56
C VAL A 34 3.23 -10.66 56.09
N SER A 35 2.39 -11.46 55.42
CA SER A 35 1.15 -12.17 55.83
C SER A 35 0.03 -11.47 56.61
N ALA A 36 -1.19 -11.45 56.05
CA ALA A 36 -2.29 -12.36 56.43
C ALA A 36 -3.66 -12.03 55.75
N ALA A 37 -4.27 -13.08 55.20
CA ALA A 37 -5.69 -13.40 54.96
C ALA A 37 -6.79 -12.31 54.81
N GLY A 38 -7.63 -12.46 53.77
CA GLY A 38 -9.04 -12.02 53.81
C GLY A 38 -9.66 -11.48 52.51
N GLN A 39 -10.20 -12.39 51.69
CA GLN A 39 -11.36 -12.26 50.80
C GLN A 39 -11.55 -11.03 49.86
N ALA A 40 -11.44 -11.35 48.56
CA ALA A 40 -12.38 -11.05 47.46
C ALA A 40 -12.99 -9.63 47.33
N SER A 41 -12.51 -8.90 46.32
CA SER A 41 -13.42 -8.29 45.35
C SER A 41 -12.75 -8.17 43.98
N GLU A 42 -13.47 -8.69 43.01
CA GLU A 42 -13.03 -9.13 41.71
C GLU A 42 -13.31 -8.05 40.67
N ARG A 43 -12.25 -7.39 40.19
CA ARG A 43 -12.19 -6.84 38.83
C ARG A 43 -10.77 -6.96 38.32
N VAL A 44 -10.41 -8.21 38.03
CA VAL A 44 -9.27 -8.53 37.18
C VAL A 44 -9.67 -8.09 35.77
N GLY A 45 -9.26 -6.89 35.37
CA GLY A 45 -9.07 -6.61 33.96
C GLY A 45 -8.01 -7.59 33.48
N THR A 46 -8.44 -8.63 32.77
CA THR A 46 -7.55 -9.62 32.16
C THR A 46 -6.47 -8.88 31.37
N PRO A 47 -5.17 -8.93 31.76
CA PRO A 47 -4.13 -8.44 30.88
C PRO A 47 -4.25 -9.24 29.58
N PRO A 48 -4.13 -8.62 28.39
CA PRO A 48 -4.20 -9.35 27.14
C PRO A 48 -3.24 -10.53 27.25
N SER A 49 -3.77 -11.74 27.11
CA SER A 49 -3.03 -12.97 27.41
C SER A 49 -1.68 -12.92 26.70
N VAL A 50 -0.59 -13.20 27.42
CA VAL A 50 0.77 -13.24 26.88
C VAL A 50 0.82 -14.09 25.60
N ALA A 51 -0.03 -15.12 25.50
CA ALA A 51 -0.22 -15.93 24.29
C ALA A 51 -0.76 -15.16 23.06
N ALA A 52 -1.68 -14.20 23.24
CA ALA A 52 -2.19 -13.34 22.18
C ALA A 52 -1.14 -12.32 21.72
N GLN A 53 -0.34 -11.79 22.67
CA GLN A 53 0.78 -10.89 22.36
C GLN A 53 1.93 -11.62 21.64
N LEU A 54 2.27 -12.85 22.06
CA LEU A 54 3.28 -13.68 21.40
C LEU A 54 2.85 -14.15 20.00
N ALA A 55 1.55 -14.32 19.74
CA ALA A 55 1.04 -14.66 18.41
C ALA A 55 0.93 -13.43 17.48
N ALA A 56 0.83 -12.22 18.02
CA ALA A 56 0.76 -10.98 17.26
C ALA A 56 2.15 -10.54 16.75
N ALA A 57 3.19 -10.66 17.57
CA ALA A 57 4.54 -10.20 17.22
C ALA A 57 5.13 -10.85 15.93
N PRO A 58 5.02 -12.17 15.68
CA PRO A 58 5.50 -12.80 14.45
C PRO A 58 4.77 -12.31 13.20
N ARG A 59 3.45 -12.08 13.29
CA ARG A 59 2.63 -11.60 12.16
C ARG A 59 2.95 -10.16 11.79
N GLU A 60 3.24 -9.33 12.78
CA GLU A 60 3.64 -7.94 12.56
C GLU A 60 5.03 -7.87 11.89
N VAL A 61 5.98 -8.68 12.33
CA VAL A 61 7.31 -8.80 11.70
C VAL A 61 7.18 -9.30 10.26
N GLU A 62 6.40 -10.36 10.02
CA GLU A 62 6.15 -10.88 8.68
C GLU A 62 5.56 -9.78 7.77
N THR A 63 4.63 -8.98 8.29
CA THR A 63 3.98 -7.90 7.54
C THR A 63 4.97 -6.80 7.17
N ARG A 64 5.87 -6.42 8.09
CA ARG A 64 6.93 -5.44 7.83
C ARG A 64 7.98 -5.96 6.84
N MET A 65 8.17 -7.27 6.76
CA MET A 65 9.11 -7.92 5.84
C MET A 65 8.52 -8.25 4.46
N ARG A 66 7.22 -7.99 4.21
CA ARG A 66 6.61 -8.32 2.91
C ARG A 66 7.29 -7.50 1.80
N PRO A 67 7.63 -8.15 0.66
CA PRO A 67 8.23 -7.44 -0.46
C PRO A 67 7.23 -6.44 -1.05
N VAL A 68 7.72 -5.30 -1.52
CA VAL A 68 6.90 -4.26 -2.14
C VAL A 68 7.35 -4.03 -3.59
N ALA A 69 6.36 -3.93 -4.49
CA ALA A 69 6.56 -3.45 -5.86
C ALA A 69 6.10 -2.00 -5.92
N ALA A 70 7.05 -1.07 -5.93
CA ALA A 70 6.79 0.37 -6.01
C ALA A 70 6.84 0.87 -7.47
N ALA A 71 6.32 2.07 -7.73
CA ALA A 71 6.38 2.71 -9.05
C ALA A 71 5.93 1.78 -10.21
N VAL A 72 4.85 1.03 -9.98
CA VAL A 72 4.32 0.10 -10.98
C VAL A 72 3.81 0.88 -12.18
N ALA A 73 4.36 0.60 -13.35
CA ALA A 73 4.08 1.31 -14.59
C ALA A 73 4.07 0.37 -15.80
N MET A 74 3.64 0.90 -16.93
CA MET A 74 3.82 0.30 -18.25
C MET A 74 5.00 0.99 -18.92
N SER A 75 5.79 0.26 -19.72
CA SER A 75 6.97 0.78 -20.40
C SER A 75 6.64 1.90 -21.41
N ALA A 76 5.42 1.89 -21.94
CA ALA A 76 4.88 2.89 -22.85
C ALA A 76 3.35 2.83 -22.84
N THR A 77 2.70 3.77 -23.54
CA THR A 77 1.28 3.66 -23.87
C THR A 77 1.03 2.38 -24.70
N PRO A 78 0.10 1.49 -24.30
CA PRO A 78 -0.16 0.26 -25.02
C PRO A 78 -0.79 0.54 -26.38
N LYS A 79 -0.24 -0.06 -27.45
CA LYS A 79 -0.74 0.02 -28.82
C LYS A 79 -1.09 -1.37 -29.33
N VAL A 80 -2.16 -1.49 -30.12
CA VAL A 80 -2.52 -2.77 -30.74
C VAL A 80 -1.35 -3.30 -31.58
N GLY A 81 -1.00 -4.56 -31.37
CA GLY A 81 0.06 -5.24 -32.11
C GLY A 81 1.50 -4.89 -31.70
N GLN A 82 1.68 -4.02 -30.69
CA GLN A 82 3.01 -3.68 -30.17
C GLN A 82 3.22 -4.27 -28.77
N VAL A 83 4.43 -4.76 -28.50
CA VAL A 83 4.80 -5.27 -27.18
C VAL A 83 4.83 -4.11 -26.19
N VAL A 84 4.17 -4.30 -25.05
CA VAL A 84 4.27 -3.43 -23.89
C VAL A 84 4.67 -4.26 -22.68
N SER A 85 5.58 -3.72 -21.86
CA SER A 85 6.11 -4.40 -20.69
C SER A 85 5.64 -3.72 -19.41
N GLY A 86 5.39 -4.51 -18.37
CA GLY A 86 5.21 -4.03 -17.02
C GLY A 86 6.55 -3.74 -16.33
N THR A 87 6.64 -2.60 -15.65
CA THR A 87 7.82 -2.18 -14.89
C THR A 87 7.42 -1.84 -13.45
N TYR A 88 8.36 -2.00 -12.53
CA TYR A 88 8.22 -1.62 -11.13
C TYR A 88 9.62 -1.57 -10.49
N ARG A 89 9.71 -0.90 -9.35
CA ARG A 89 10.86 -0.90 -8.46
C ARG A 89 10.66 -1.95 -7.38
N TRP A 90 11.57 -2.93 -7.31
CA TRP A 90 11.61 -3.91 -6.24
C TRP A 90 12.08 -3.27 -4.93
N MET A 91 11.35 -3.49 -3.85
CA MET A 91 11.65 -2.97 -2.52
C MET A 91 11.58 -4.13 -1.51
N ALA A 92 12.68 -4.86 -1.38
CA ALA A 92 12.90 -5.86 -0.35
C ALA A 92 14.40 -6.16 -0.25
N ASP A 93 14.83 -6.61 0.93
CA ASP A 93 16.24 -6.93 1.20
C ASP A 93 16.71 -8.21 0.51
N TRP A 94 15.76 -9.07 0.13
CA TRP A 94 16.03 -10.34 -0.53
C TRP A 94 15.67 -10.27 -2.02
N PRO A 95 16.31 -11.09 -2.87
CA PRO A 95 15.98 -11.15 -4.27
C PRO A 95 14.52 -11.52 -4.55
N GLU A 96 14.01 -10.97 -5.64
CA GLU A 96 12.73 -11.35 -6.20
C GLU A 96 12.74 -12.81 -6.68
N THR A 97 11.64 -13.52 -6.46
CA THR A 97 11.45 -14.89 -6.98
C THR A 97 10.28 -14.94 -7.97
N HIS A 98 9.25 -15.73 -7.67
CA HIS A 98 8.14 -15.99 -8.59
C HIS A 98 7.01 -14.98 -8.40
N SER A 99 7.30 -13.70 -8.64
CA SER A 99 6.29 -12.65 -8.65
C SER A 99 5.24 -12.92 -9.71
N VAL A 100 3.99 -12.60 -9.37
CA VAL A 100 2.86 -12.86 -10.27
C VAL A 100 2.52 -11.60 -11.03
N HIS A 101 2.55 -11.70 -12.35
CA HIS A 101 2.28 -10.59 -13.27
C HIS A 101 0.90 -10.74 -13.90
N GLN A 102 0.19 -9.63 -14.08
CA GLN A 102 -1.17 -9.62 -14.58
C GLN A 102 -1.48 -8.34 -15.35
N TRP A 103 -2.22 -8.49 -16.45
CA TRP A 103 -2.81 -7.37 -17.17
C TRP A 103 -4.31 -7.40 -16.99
N GLU A 104 -4.87 -6.25 -16.61
CA GLU A 104 -6.29 -6.07 -16.38
C GLU A 104 -6.86 -5.07 -17.37
N ALA A 105 -8.04 -5.37 -17.89
CA ALA A 105 -8.78 -4.54 -18.83
C ALA A 105 -10.11 -4.11 -18.23
N ALA A 106 -10.41 -2.83 -18.34
CA ALA A 106 -11.69 -2.25 -17.95
C ALA A 106 -12.43 -1.74 -19.20
N SER A 107 -13.57 -2.36 -19.51
CA SER A 107 -14.48 -1.94 -20.59
C SER A 107 -15.58 -0.99 -20.10
N GLY A 108 -15.47 -0.49 -18.87
CA GLY A 108 -16.44 0.35 -18.18
C GLY A 108 -16.00 0.60 -16.73
N PRO A 109 -16.81 1.30 -15.92
CA PRO A 109 -16.40 1.72 -14.57
C PRO A 109 -16.23 0.54 -13.59
N THR A 110 -16.96 -0.56 -13.77
CA THR A 110 -17.03 -1.65 -12.78
C THR A 110 -16.56 -3.01 -13.29
N ARG A 111 -16.48 -3.20 -14.62
CA ARG A 111 -16.12 -4.50 -15.21
C ARG A 111 -14.63 -4.57 -15.50
N ILE A 112 -13.87 -5.16 -14.58
CA ILE A 112 -12.46 -5.47 -14.73
C ILE A 112 -12.30 -6.96 -15.06
N ARG A 113 -11.56 -7.26 -16.13
CA ARG A 113 -11.20 -8.64 -16.50
C ARG A 113 -9.70 -8.79 -16.65
N VAL A 114 -9.22 -10.00 -16.46
CA VAL A 114 -7.81 -10.36 -16.69
C VAL A 114 -7.63 -10.70 -18.16
N VAL A 115 -6.62 -10.11 -18.80
CA VAL A 115 -6.36 -10.32 -20.24
C VAL A 115 -5.01 -10.94 -20.56
N ALA A 116 -4.04 -10.88 -19.64
CA ALA A 116 -2.77 -11.59 -19.75
C ALA A 116 -2.15 -11.87 -18.37
N ARG A 117 -1.26 -12.86 -18.31
CA ARG A 117 -0.53 -13.29 -17.10
C ARG A 117 0.97 -13.42 -17.37
N ALA A 118 1.57 -12.31 -17.77
CA ALA A 118 2.99 -12.22 -18.08
C ALA A 118 3.47 -10.79 -17.84
N ARG A 119 4.78 -10.59 -17.73
CA ARG A 119 5.36 -9.25 -17.61
C ARG A 119 5.17 -8.44 -18.89
N GLU A 120 5.22 -9.10 -20.03
CA GLU A 120 4.99 -8.51 -21.35
C GLU A 120 3.63 -8.93 -21.90
N MET A 121 3.02 -8.08 -22.72
CA MET A 121 1.86 -8.47 -23.52
C MET A 121 1.83 -7.73 -24.86
N VAL A 122 1.07 -8.28 -25.80
CA VAL A 122 0.71 -7.62 -27.06
C VAL A 122 -0.80 -7.38 -27.05
N PRO A 123 -1.28 -6.12 -26.96
CA PRO A 123 -2.70 -5.82 -27.03
C PRO A 123 -3.28 -6.26 -28.38
N SER A 124 -4.37 -7.05 -28.35
CA SER A 124 -5.10 -7.45 -29.54
C SER A 124 -6.03 -6.33 -30.04
N ALA A 125 -6.51 -6.44 -31.28
CA ALA A 125 -7.42 -5.46 -31.87
C ALA A 125 -8.69 -5.21 -31.02
N GLY A 126 -9.22 -6.24 -30.35
CA GLY A 126 -10.38 -6.14 -29.47
C GLY A 126 -10.14 -5.36 -28.17
N LEU A 127 -8.89 -4.96 -27.89
CA LEU A 127 -8.55 -4.09 -26.77
C LEU A 127 -8.43 -2.62 -27.16
N ARG A 128 -8.52 -2.26 -28.45
CA ARG A 128 -8.49 -0.85 -28.88
C ARG A 128 -9.55 -0.03 -28.15
N GLY A 129 -9.14 1.10 -27.57
CA GLY A 129 -10.02 1.98 -26.80
C GLY A 129 -10.39 1.47 -25.40
N VAL A 130 -9.97 0.25 -25.03
CA VAL A 130 -10.15 -0.30 -23.67
C VAL A 130 -9.06 0.24 -22.76
N ARG A 131 -9.38 0.46 -21.48
CA ARG A 131 -8.38 0.86 -20.48
C ARG A 131 -7.66 -0.38 -19.96
N LEU A 132 -6.34 -0.39 -20.05
CA LEU A 132 -5.46 -1.41 -19.48
C LEU A 132 -4.71 -0.88 -18.27
N ARG A 133 -4.36 -1.80 -17.36
CA ARG A 133 -3.34 -1.60 -16.34
C ARG A 133 -2.51 -2.86 -16.16
N TYR A 134 -1.26 -2.67 -15.77
CA TYR A 134 -0.38 -3.74 -15.36
C TYR A 134 -0.41 -3.86 -13.83
N CYS A 135 -0.46 -5.09 -13.32
CA CYS A 135 -0.46 -5.41 -11.90
C CYS A 135 0.61 -6.45 -11.60
N VAL A 136 1.22 -6.33 -10.43
CA VAL A 136 2.20 -7.29 -9.93
C VAL A 136 1.89 -7.63 -8.47
N LYS A 137 2.03 -8.90 -8.12
CA LYS A 137 2.07 -9.38 -6.73
C LYS A 137 3.50 -9.83 -6.44
N PRO A 138 4.29 -9.03 -5.71
CA PRO A 138 5.70 -9.32 -5.47
C PRO A 138 5.86 -10.54 -4.55
N VAL A 139 6.87 -11.37 -4.84
CA VAL A 139 7.19 -12.57 -4.07
C VAL A 139 8.68 -12.67 -3.84
N MET A 140 9.07 -13.00 -2.62
CA MET A 140 10.44 -13.33 -2.24
C MET A 140 10.49 -14.67 -1.50
N GLY A 141 11.68 -15.27 -1.46
CA GLY A 141 11.91 -16.54 -0.78
C GLY A 141 11.20 -17.73 -1.44
N THR A 142 11.34 -18.90 -0.81
CA THR A 142 10.79 -20.19 -1.24
C THR A 142 10.37 -21.03 -0.03
N GLY A 143 9.55 -22.06 -0.25
CA GLY A 143 9.10 -22.97 0.82
C GLY A 143 8.47 -22.22 2.01
N ALA A 144 8.90 -22.57 3.22
CA ALA A 144 8.42 -21.97 4.48
C ALA A 144 8.80 -20.49 4.66
N ALA A 145 9.83 -20.01 3.96
CA ALA A 145 10.28 -18.60 4.01
C ALA A 145 9.66 -17.75 2.89
N ARG A 146 8.68 -18.28 2.13
CA ARG A 146 8.03 -17.55 1.04
C ARG A 146 7.15 -16.43 1.60
N LEU A 147 7.46 -15.20 1.23
CA LEU A 147 6.66 -14.03 1.55
C LEU A 147 6.05 -13.44 0.28
N MET A 148 4.76 -13.08 0.37
CA MET A 148 4.04 -12.40 -0.71
C MET A 148 3.63 -11.01 -0.26
N GLY A 149 3.88 -10.01 -1.10
CA GLY A 149 3.36 -8.66 -0.89
C GLY A 149 1.94 -8.47 -1.40
N HIS A 150 1.45 -7.24 -1.26
CA HIS A 150 0.17 -6.83 -1.79
C HIS A 150 0.21 -6.63 -3.31
N LYS A 151 -0.90 -6.90 -3.98
CA LYS A 151 -1.03 -6.59 -5.40
C LYS A 151 -0.97 -5.08 -5.57
N THR A 152 -0.05 -4.61 -6.40
CA THR A 152 0.07 -3.20 -6.78
C THR A 152 -0.11 -3.09 -8.28
N CYS A 153 -0.85 -2.07 -8.72
CA CYS A 153 -1.15 -1.87 -10.13
C CYS A 153 -0.73 -0.48 -10.59
N SER A 154 -0.38 -0.37 -11.86
CA SER A 154 -0.23 0.91 -12.55
C SER A 154 -1.55 1.67 -12.63
N GLY A 155 -1.45 2.94 -13.02
CA GLY A 155 -2.60 3.69 -13.50
C GLY A 155 -3.23 3.05 -14.74
N TRP A 156 -4.50 3.37 -14.97
CA TRP A 156 -5.24 2.95 -16.16
C TRP A 156 -4.82 3.78 -17.37
N THR A 157 -4.51 3.14 -18.50
CA THR A 157 -4.20 3.80 -19.77
C THR A 157 -5.01 3.20 -20.90
N THR A 158 -5.56 4.03 -21.78
CA THR A 158 -6.33 3.58 -22.93
C THR A 158 -5.41 2.98 -23.99
N VAL A 159 -5.79 1.84 -24.57
CA VAL A 159 -5.06 1.22 -25.68
C VAL A 159 -5.31 1.98 -26.97
N GLU A 160 -4.23 2.43 -27.59
CA GLU A 160 -4.26 3.09 -28.89
C GLU A 160 -4.37 2.07 -30.04
N GLY A 161 -4.82 2.54 -31.21
CA GLY A 161 -4.79 1.72 -32.42
C GLY A 161 -3.36 1.33 -32.82
N ALA A 162 -3.23 0.44 -33.80
CA ALA A 162 -1.93 0.20 -34.43
C ALA A 162 -1.43 1.55 -34.95
N GLY A 163 -0.26 2.00 -34.48
CA GLY A 163 0.33 3.22 -35.00
C GLY A 163 0.53 3.04 -36.49
N ALA A 164 0.03 3.96 -37.32
CA ALA A 164 0.52 4.06 -38.68
C ALA A 164 2.02 4.35 -38.55
N ALA A 165 2.86 3.37 -38.89
CA ALA A 165 4.27 3.62 -39.09
C ALA A 165 4.34 4.80 -40.07
N GLY A 166 5.00 5.89 -39.66
CA GLY A 166 4.98 7.15 -40.39
C GLY A 166 5.29 6.91 -41.87
N VAL A 167 4.30 7.16 -42.72
CA VAL A 167 4.54 7.39 -44.14
C VAL A 167 5.16 8.77 -44.21
N ALA A 168 6.48 8.82 -44.09
CA ALA A 168 7.24 9.94 -44.63
C ALA A 168 7.17 9.77 -46.15
N GLY A 169 6.37 10.65 -46.78
CA GLY A 169 6.40 10.85 -48.23
C GLY A 169 7.61 11.65 -48.67
#